data_AF-A0A414SK93-F1
#
_entry.id   AF-A0A414SK93-F1
#
_cell.length_a   1.000
_cell.length_b   1.000
_cell.length_c   1.000
_cell.angle_alpha   90.00
_cell.angle_beta   90.00
_cell.angle_gamma   90.00
#
_symmetry.space_group_name_H-M   'P 1'
#
loop_
_entity.id
_entity.type
_entity.pdbx_description
1 polymer ?
#
loop_
_entity_poly.entity_id
_entity_poly.type
_entity_poly.pdbx_seq_one_letter_code
_entity_poly.pdbx_strand_id
1 'polypeptide(L)' 'MGSYAIAYADKNGNGFSNDEPWIEAGFEKDLELCKRRAIEMVKHGLKKVTVFKFGSQLCDTYSWNYIKEHVV' A
#
# COMPACT_ATOMS: atom_id res chain seq x y z
N MET A 1 -14.47 -0.52 11.57
CA MET A 1 -13.17 0.19 11.74
C MET A 1 -12.20 -0.44 10.76
N GLY A 2 -11.71 0.33 9.79
CA GLY A 2 -10.76 -0.17 8.77
C GLY A 2 -9.32 -0.05 9.22
N SER A 3 -8.42 -0.78 8.56
CA SER A 3 -6.98 -0.78 8.80
C SER A 3 -6.21 -0.16 7.63
N TYR A 4 -4.96 0.22 7.88
CA TYR A 4 -4.10 0.85 6.86
C TYR A 4 -3.08 -0.13 6.30
N ALA A 5 -2.80 0.01 5.01
CA ALA A 5 -1.77 -0.72 4.29
C ALA A 5 -1.09 0.19 3.26
N ILE A 6 0.03 -0.29 2.73
CA ILE A 6 0.81 0.39 1.70
C ILE A 6 0.82 -0.49 0.47
N ALA A 7 0.30 0.04 -0.64
CA ALA A 7 0.48 -0.53 -1.96
C ALA A 7 1.75 0.05 -2.60
N TYR A 8 2.58 -0.77 -3.21
CA TYR A 8 3.80 -0.31 -3.85
C TYR A 8 4.19 -1.16 -5.06
N ALA A 9 5.02 -0.58 -5.91
CA ALA A 9 5.78 -1.27 -6.92
C ALA A 9 7.26 -1.34 -6.49
N ASP A 10 7.96 -2.36 -6.95
CA ASP A 10 9.38 -2.51 -6.71
C ASP A 10 10.21 -1.34 -7.32
N LYS A 11 11.53 -1.40 -7.17
CA LYS A 11 12.43 -0.36 -7.69
C LYS A 11 12.41 -0.25 -9.22
N ASN A 12 12.03 -1.33 -9.91
CA ASN A 12 11.89 -1.35 -11.35
C ASN A 12 10.53 -0.77 -11.80
N GLY A 13 9.54 -0.76 -10.91
CA GLY A 13 8.19 -0.29 -11.17
C GLY A 13 7.19 -1.42 -11.38
N ASN A 14 7.58 -2.66 -11.06
CA ASN A 14 6.74 -3.85 -11.15
C ASN A 14 5.95 -4.06 -9.85
N GLY A 15 4.66 -4.33 -9.99
CA GLY A 15 3.81 -4.78 -8.90
C GLY A 15 3.97 -6.29 -8.65
N PHE A 16 3.02 -6.87 -7.93
CA PHE A 16 2.85 -8.31 -7.84
C PHE A 16 2.54 -8.90 -9.22
N SER A 17 1.70 -8.20 -9.97
CA SER A 17 1.39 -8.44 -11.38
C SER A 17 1.37 -7.11 -12.15
N ASN A 18 0.89 -7.13 -13.39
CA ASN A 18 0.76 -5.90 -14.19
C ASN A 18 -0.25 -4.92 -13.57
N ASP A 19 -1.29 -5.44 -12.91
CA ASP A 19 -2.43 -4.65 -12.40
C ASP A 19 -2.52 -4.63 -10.87
N GLU A 20 -1.72 -5.45 -10.19
CA GLU A 20 -1.75 -5.61 -8.74
C GLU A 20 -0.45 -5.11 -8.10
N PRO A 21 -0.50 -4.30 -7.04
CA PRO A 21 0.66 -3.86 -6.28
C PRO A 21 1.17 -4.97 -5.36
N TRP A 22 2.38 -4.77 -4.85
CA TRP A 22 2.78 -5.40 -3.59
C TRP A 22 2.09 -4.70 -2.42
N ILE A 23 1.74 -5.45 -1.38
CA ILE A 23 1.05 -4.94 -0.20
C ILE A 23 1.94 -5.14 1.03
N GLU A 24 2.25 -4.05 1.72
CA GLU A 24 2.76 -4.08 3.09
C GLU A 24 1.59 -3.73 4.03
N ALA A 25 1.22 -4.66 4.89
CA ALA A 25 0.13 -4.50 5.86
C ALA A 25 0.67 -4.64 7.30
N GLY A 26 -0.22 -4.62 8.30
CA GLY A 26 0.16 -4.77 9.70
C GLY A 26 0.32 -3.45 10.46
N PHE A 27 -0.13 -2.32 9.89
CA PHE A 27 -0.16 -1.02 10.57
C PHE A 27 -1.39 -0.81 11.45
N GLU A 28 -2.28 -1.81 11.52
CA GLU A 28 -3.54 -1.75 12.27
C GLU A 28 -4.31 -0.44 12.01
N LYS A 29 -4.42 0.44 13.01
CA LYS A 29 -5.06 1.76 12.93
C LYS A 29 -4.06 2.92 13.02
N ASP A 30 -2.77 2.64 12.99
CA ASP A 30 -1.71 3.65 13.09
C ASP A 30 -1.35 4.19 11.69
N LEU A 31 -2.10 5.22 11.27
CA LEU A 31 -1.86 5.91 10.01
C LEU A 31 -0.49 6.60 9.97
N GLU A 32 -0.01 7.13 11.09
CA GLU A 32 1.24 7.88 11.14
C GLU A 32 2.45 6.97 11.00
N LEU A 33 2.41 5.77 11.60
CA LEU A 33 3.38 4.72 11.34
C LEU A 33 3.37 4.29 9.87
N CYS A 34 2.18 4.09 9.30
CA CYS A 34 2.02 3.71 7.90
C CYS A 34 2.61 4.76 6.94
N LYS A 35 2.34 6.05 7.17
CA LYS A 35 2.91 7.16 6.40
C LYS A 35 4.42 7.27 6.54
N ARG A 36 4.96 7.12 7.76
CA ARG A 36 6.42 7.09 7.98
C ARG A 36 7.08 5.97 7.19
N ARG A 37 6.49 4.77 7.23
CA ARG A 37 6.98 3.61 6.48
C ARG A 37 6.93 3.84 4.97
N ALA A 38 5.84 4.42 4.45
CA ALA A 38 5.75 4.78 3.04
C ALA A 38 6.85 5.76 2.60
N ILE A 39 7.18 6.75 3.43
CA ILE A 39 8.30 7.68 3.16
C ILE A 39 9.64 6.93 3.11
N GLU A 40 9.89 5.99 4.01
CA GLU A 40 11.09 5.15 3.97
C GLU A 40 11.15 4.33 2.68
N MET A 41 10.05 3.71 2.27
CA MET A 41 9.96 2.93 1.04
C MET A 41 10.32 3.75 -0.20
N VAL A 42 9.82 4.99 -0.28
CA VAL A 42 10.20 5.94 -1.34
C VAL A 42 11.70 6.25 -1.29
N LYS A 43 12.26 6.51 -0.11
CA LYS A 43 13.71 6.73 0.06
C LYS A 43 14.55 5.51 -0.34
N HIS A 44 14.04 4.30 -0.15
CA HIS A 44 14.69 3.06 -0.60
C HIS A 44 14.57 2.81 -2.11
N GLY A 45 13.85 3.67 -2.84
CA GLY A 45 13.70 3.63 -4.29
C GLY A 45 12.49 2.83 -4.78
N LEU A 46 11.57 2.44 -3.89
CA LEU A 46 10.31 1.81 -4.29
C LEU A 46 9.41 2.83 -5.00
N LYS A 47 8.65 2.34 -5.98
CA LYS A 47 7.82 3.17 -6.85
C LYS A 47 6.35 3.01 -6.53
N LYS A 48 5.51 3.95 -6.98
CA LYS A 48 4.04 3.92 -6.82
C LYS A 48 3.58 3.66 -5.37
N VAL A 49 4.38 4.07 -4.38
CA VAL A 49 4.10 3.86 -2.96
C VAL A 49 2.87 4.68 -2.57
N THR A 50 1.81 4.01 -2.15
CA THR A 50 0.49 4.59 -1.88
C THR A 50 -0.08 4.00 -0.61
N VAL A 51 -0.38 4.87 0.36
CA VAL A 51 -1.09 4.48 1.59
C VAL A 51 -2.58 4.43 1.30
N PHE A 52 -3.25 3.36 1.71
CA PHE A 52 -4.69 3.20 1.52
C PHE A 52 -5.33 2.56 2.74
N LYS A 53 -6.64 2.75 2.86
CA LYS A 53 -7.45 2.15 3.93
C LYS A 53 -8.23 0.97 3.38
N PHE A 54 -8.14 -0.18 4.03
CA PHE A 54 -8.97 -1.34 3.75
C PHE A 54 -9.98 -1.58 4.87
N GLY A 55 -10.95 -2.44 4.58
CA GLY A 55 -12.02 -2.80 5.51
C GLY A 55 -11.54 -3.62 6.70
N SER A 56 -12.44 -4.44 7.24
CA SER A 56 -12.17 -5.31 8.40
C SER A 56 -11.26 -6.51 8.10
N GLN A 57 -11.08 -6.86 6.83
CA GLN A 57 -10.24 -7.98 6.40
C GLN A 57 -9.31 -7.53 5.28
N LEU A 58 -8.08 -8.03 5.32
CA LEU A 58 -7.13 -7.90 4.23
C LEU A 58 -7.54 -8.88 3.12
N CYS A 59 -7.84 -8.39 1.93
CA CYS A 59 -8.06 -9.23 0.76
C CYS A 59 -6.74 -9.85 0.30
N ASP A 60 -6.82 -11.03 -0.34
CA ASP A 60 -5.66 -11.73 -0.88
C ASP A 60 -4.94 -10.90 -1.96
N THR A 61 -5.70 -10.14 -2.77
CA THR A 61 -5.15 -9.22 -3.77
C THR A 61 -5.93 -7.91 -3.82
N TYR A 62 -5.27 -6.88 -4.35
CA TYR A 62 -5.84 -5.57 -4.61
C TYR A 62 -5.43 -5.11 -6.00
N SER A 63 -6.28 -4.35 -6.70
CA SER A 63 -5.89 -3.71 -7.96
C SER A 63 -5.45 -2.27 -7.71
N TRP A 64 -4.56 -1.73 -8.55
CA TRP A 64 -4.19 -0.31 -8.48
C TRP A 64 -5.40 0.63 -8.56
N ASN A 65 -6.48 0.23 -9.22
CA ASN A 65 -7.72 1.02 -9.29
C ASN A 65 -8.42 1.08 -7.94
N TYR A 66 -8.56 -0.06 -7.25
CA TYR A 66 -9.12 -0.10 -5.91
C TYR A 66 -8.30 0.79 -4.95
N ILE A 67 -6.97 0.71 -5.01
CA ILE A 67 -6.07 1.53 -4.18
C ILE A 67 -6.34 3.03 -4.37
N LYS A 68 -6.49 3.48 -5.62
CA LYS A 68 -6.73 4.90 -5.93
C LYS A 68 -8.05 5.41 -5.34
N GLU A 69 -9.07 4.57 -5.27
CA GLU A 69 -10.37 4.93 -4.69
C GLU A 69 -10.35 4.98 -3.16
N HIS A 70 -9.35 4.35 -2.53
CA HIS A 70 -9.27 4.16 -1.08
C HIS A 70 -8.01 4.80 -0.46
N VAL A 71 -7.39 5.73 -1.18
CA VAL A 71 -6.20 6.46 -0.72
C VAL A 71 -6.51 7.33 0.50
N VAL A 72 -5.51 7.58 1.34
CA VAL A 72 -5.64 8.35 2.60
C VAL A 72 -4.65 9.51 2.64
#